data_AF-A0A317ZM82-F1
#
_entry.id   AF-A0A317ZM82-F1
#
_cell.length_a   1.000
_cell.length_b   1.000
_cell.length_c   1.000
_cell.angle_alpha   90.00
_cell.angle_beta   90.00
_cell.angle_gamma   90.00
#
_symmetry.space_group_name_H-M   'P 1'
#
loop_
_entity.id
_entity.type
_entity.pdbx_description
1 polymer ?
#
loop_
_entity_poly.entity_id
_entity_poly.type
_entity_poly.pdbx_seq_one_letter_code
_entity_poly.pdbx_strand_id
1 'polypeptide(L)' 'MKSLHIRNLDDEVLSGLKRRASRHRRSLQKEIEVLLKDAARMSPPEEDPAEIAELKLNTVADGRADITWNRDMIYGDDGR' A
#
# COMPACT_ATOMS: atom_id res chain seq x y z
N MET A 1 -6.80 -27.71 10.35
CA MET A 1 -7.62 -26.92 9.40
C MET A 1 -8.15 -25.71 10.15
N LYS A 2 -8.03 -24.49 9.60
CA LYS A 2 -8.62 -23.28 10.21
C LYS A 2 -9.98 -23.03 9.56
N SER A 3 -11.02 -22.83 10.36
CA SER A 3 -12.39 -22.57 9.89
C SER A 3 -12.89 -21.24 10.42
N LEU A 4 -13.53 -20.44 9.57
CA LEU A 4 -14.18 -19.19 9.94
C LEU A 4 -15.70 -19.37 9.85
N HIS A 5 -16.41 -19.05 10.92
CA HIS A 5 -17.87 -19.05 10.95
C HIS A 5 -18.36 -17.61 11.11
N ILE A 6 -19.13 -17.14 10.13
CA ILE A 6 -19.73 -15.80 10.14
C ILE A 6 -21.21 -15.97 10.48
N ARG A 7 -21.66 -15.34 11.56
CA ARG A 7 -23.06 -15.32 12.00
C ARG A 7 -23.71 -13.99 11.60
N ASN A 8 -25.03 -13.98 11.47
CA ASN A 8 -25.83 -12.78 11.19
C ASN A 8 -25.37 -12.05 9.93
N LEU A 9 -25.17 -12.80 8.84
CA LEU A 9 -24.90 -12.20 7.54
C LEU A 9 -26.23 -11.80 6.90
N ASP A 10 -26.33 -10.55 6.45
CA ASP A 10 -27.52 -10.08 5.73
C ASP A 10 -27.79 -10.93 4.49
N ASP A 11 -29.06 -11.25 4.27
CA ASP A 11 -29.49 -12.08 3.14
C ASP A 11 -29.15 -11.44 1.78
N GLU A 12 -29.19 -10.10 1.72
CA GLU A 12 -28.77 -9.34 0.54
C GLU A 12 -27.28 -9.58 0.23
N VAL A 13 -26.43 -9.54 1.24
CA VAL A 13 -24.98 -9.79 1.10
C VAL A 13 -24.74 -11.23 0.67
N LEU A 14 -25.42 -12.20 1.29
CA LEU A 14 -25.31 -13.61 0.91
C LEU A 14 -25.72 -13.84 -0.55
N SER A 15 -26.83 -13.24 -0.99
CA SER A 15 -27.32 -13.35 -2.36
C SER A 15 -26.34 -12.73 -3.38
N GLY A 16 -25.74 -11.59 -3.03
CA GLY A 16 -24.73 -10.91 -3.83
C GLY A 16 -23.47 -11.75 -3.99
N LEU A 17 -22.99 -12.35 -2.90
CA LEU A 17 -21.84 -13.25 -2.91
C LEU A 17 -22.10 -14.52 -3.73
N LYS A 18 -23.28 -15.13 -3.62
CA LYS A 18 -23.68 -16.28 -4.46
C LYS A 18 -23.67 -15.92 -5.95
N ARG A 19 -24.26 -14.78 -6.33
CA ARG A 19 -24.26 -14.30 -7.72
C ARG A 19 -22.84 -14.07 -8.25
N ARG A 20 -21.97 -13.48 -7.43
CA ARG A 20 -20.56 -13.26 -7.76
C ARG A 20 -19.80 -14.58 -7.96
N ALA A 21 -19.98 -15.54 -7.04
CA ALA A 21 -19.39 -16.87 -7.14
C ALA A 21 -19.80 -17.60 -8.44
N SER A 22 -21.10 -17.53 -8.80
CA SER A 22 -21.61 -18.09 -10.06
C SER A 22 -20.96 -17.43 -11.29
N ARG A 23 -20.79 -16.11 -11.29
CA ARG A 23 -20.10 -15.40 -12.39
C ARG A 23 -18.65 -15.84 -12.54
N HIS A 24 -17.97 -16.08 -11.44
CA HIS A 24 -16.57 -16.50 -11.43
C HIS A 24 -16.38 -18.01 -11.63
N ARG A 25 -17.49 -18.78 -11.77
CA ARG A 25 -17.52 -20.25 -11.89
C ARG A 25 -16.78 -20.94 -10.73
N ARG A 26 -16.95 -20.41 -9.52
CA ARG A 26 -16.31 -20.91 -8.29
C ARG A 26 -17.38 -21.24 -7.26
N SER A 27 -17.04 -22.11 -6.30
CA SER A 27 -17.90 -22.32 -5.14
C SER A 27 -17.92 -21.04 -4.28
N LEU A 28 -19.01 -20.85 -3.52
CA LEU A 28 -19.14 -19.71 -2.60
C LEU A 28 -17.96 -19.63 -1.62
N GLN A 29 -17.55 -20.78 -1.07
CA GLN A 29 -16.43 -20.86 -0.16
C GLN A 29 -15.12 -20.42 -0.82
N LYS A 30 -14.89 -20.81 -2.08
CA LYS A 30 -13.67 -20.42 -2.81
C LYS A 30 -13.67 -18.93 -3.15
N GLU A 31 -14.82 -18.36 -3.48
CA GLU A 31 -14.95 -16.93 -3.74
C GLU A 31 -14.66 -16.11 -2.48
N ILE A 32 -15.17 -16.53 -1.31
CA ILE A 32 -14.87 -15.88 -0.03
C ILE A 32 -13.39 -16.01 0.31
N GLU A 33 -12.77 -17.18 0.09
CA GLU A 33 -11.33 -17.37 0.32
C GLU A 33 -10.49 -16.39 -0.51
N VAL A 34 -10.83 -16.19 -1.78
CA VAL A 34 -10.14 -15.25 -2.67
C VAL A 34 -10.33 -13.82 -2.20
N LEU A 35 -11.56 -13.43 -1.84
CA LEU A 35 -11.87 -12.09 -1.37
C LEU A 35 -11.12 -11.76 -0.08
N LEU A 36 -11.06 -12.70 0.88
CA LEU A 36 -10.30 -12.54 2.11
C LEU A 36 -8.79 -12.45 1.86
N LYS A 37 -8.25 -13.22 0.90
CA LYS A 37 -6.84 -13.13 0.51
C LYS A 37 -6.51 -11.78 -0.12
N ASP A 38 -7.37 -11.29 -0.99
CA ASP A 38 -7.17 -9.99 -1.64
C ASP A 38 -7.29 -8.85 -0.60
N ALA A 39 -8.25 -8.92 0.32
CA ALA A 39 -8.37 -7.97 1.42
C ALA A 39 -7.15 -7.99 2.36
N ALA A 40 -6.63 -9.17 2.69
CA ALA A 40 -5.44 -9.32 3.51
C ALA A 40 -4.18 -8.78 2.82
N ARG A 41 -4.11 -8.81 1.49
CA ARG A 41 -3.01 -8.18 0.73
C ARG A 41 -3.11 -6.65 0.68
N MET A 42 -4.34 -6.13 0.72
CA MET A 42 -4.59 -4.69 0.70
C MET A 42 -4.41 -4.03 2.06
N SER A 43 -4.52 -4.79 3.15
CA SER A 43 -4.07 -4.32 4.46
C SER A 43 -2.54 -4.43 4.50
N PRO A 44 -1.80 -3.32 4.57
CA PRO A 44 -0.40 -3.42 4.97
C PRO A 44 -0.35 -4.17 6.31
N PRO A 45 0.66 -5.02 6.57
CA PRO A 45 0.89 -5.50 7.92
C PRO A 45 0.86 -4.27 8.84
N GLU A 46 0.19 -4.37 9.98
CA GLU A 46 0.47 -3.43 11.08
C GLU A 46 1.98 -3.49 11.24
N GLU A 47 2.65 -2.42 10.82
CA GLU A 47 4.05 -2.22 11.15
C GLU A 47 4.07 -2.29 12.67
N ASP A 48 4.67 -3.35 13.21
CA ASP A 48 5.02 -3.37 14.61
C ASP A 48 5.75 -2.04 14.85
N PRO A 49 5.38 -1.18 15.80
CA PRO A 49 6.09 0.09 15.99
C PRO A 49 7.60 -0.10 16.25
N ALA A 50 8.04 -1.34 16.52
CA ALA A 50 9.45 -1.76 16.56
C ALA A 50 10.10 -2.02 15.19
N GLU A 51 9.32 -2.28 14.13
CA GLU A 51 9.73 -2.48 12.73
C GLU A 51 9.58 -1.22 11.86
N ILE A 52 9.34 -0.05 12.46
CA ILE A 52 9.67 1.23 11.81
C ILE A 52 11.19 1.21 11.66
N ALA A 53 11.65 0.61 10.57
CA ALA A 53 13.04 0.57 10.19
C ALA A 53 13.58 1.99 10.33
N GLU A 54 14.61 2.16 11.15
CA GLU A 54 15.33 3.42 11.29
C GLU A 54 15.57 3.96 9.89
N LEU A 55 14.81 4.99 9.52
CA LEU A 55 14.94 5.64 8.22
C LEU A 55 16.32 6.27 8.20
N LYS A 56 17.30 5.52 7.68
CA LYS A 56 18.68 5.98 7.55
C LYS A 56 18.74 6.93 6.36
N LEU A 57 18.38 8.18 6.64
CA LEU A 57 18.61 9.31 5.75
C LEU A 57 20.11 9.51 5.58
N ASN A 58 20.65 9.01 4.47
CA ASN A 58 22.00 9.35 4.06
C ASN A 58 21.97 10.78 3.50
N THR A 59 22.17 11.76 4.37
CA THR A 59 22.33 13.15 3.98
C THR A 59 23.72 13.36 3.39
N VAL A 60 23.77 13.85 2.16
CA VAL A 60 25.02 14.30 1.53
C VAL A 60 25.19 15.77 1.88
N ALA A 61 26.40 16.18 2.24
CA ALA A 61 26.68 17.59 2.48
C ALA A 61 26.48 18.38 1.17
N ASP A 62 25.40 19.15 1.11
CA ASP A 62 25.11 20.08 0.03
C ASP A 62 25.90 21.35 0.25
N GLY A 63 27.14 21.33 -0.23
CA GLY A 63 27.91 22.54 -0.41
C GLY A 63 28.65 23.01 0.85
N ARG A 64 29.92 23.30 0.62
CA ARG A 64 30.77 24.07 1.52
C ARG A 64 30.14 25.46 1.74
N ALA A 65 29.90 25.86 2.98
CA ALA A 65 29.35 27.18 3.33
C ALA A 65 30.28 28.35 2.93
N ASP A 66 31.51 28.01 2.54
CA ASP A 66 32.56 28.84 1.98
C ASP A 66 32.47 29.04 0.45
N ILE A 67 31.46 28.44 -0.21
CA ILE A 67 31.21 28.67 -1.64
C ILE A 67 30.41 29.98 -1.81
N THR A 68 31.10 31.04 -2.21
CA THR A 68 30.51 32.36 -2.53
C THR A 68 29.95 32.46 -3.95
N TRP A 69 29.96 31.37 -4.71
CA TRP A 69 29.54 31.40 -6.11
C TRP A 69 28.02 31.42 -6.18
N ASN A 70 27.47 32.55 -6.62
CA ASN A 70 26.05 32.68 -6.89
C ASN A 70 25.72 32.16 -8.30
N ARG A 71 24.44 31.91 -8.57
CA ARG A 71 23.95 31.45 -9.88
C ARG A 71 24.42 32.35 -11.03
N ASP A 72 24.45 33.67 -10.80
CA ASP A 72 24.81 34.66 -11.81
C ASP A 72 26.29 34.56 -12.21
N MET A 73 27.18 34.12 -11.30
CA MET A 73 28.58 33.83 -11.59
C MET A 73 28.77 32.55 -12.41
N ILE A 74 27.85 31.59 -12.31
CA ILE A 74 27.96 30.29 -12.98
C ILE A 74 27.36 30.34 -14.39
N TYR A 75 26.26 31.07 -14.57
CA TYR A 75 25.50 31.05 -15.83
C TYR A 75 25.53 32.37 -16.60
N GLY A 76 26.05 33.46 -16.03
CA GLY A 76 26.00 34.78 -16.65
C GLY A 76 24.57 35.29 -16.90
N ASP A 77 24.45 36.51 -17.44
CA ASP A 77 23.17 37.13 -17.84
C ASP A 77 22.59 36.52 -19.14
N ASP A 78 23.20 35.44 -19.64
CA ASP A 78 22.85 34.77 -20.90
C ASP A 78 21.61 33.86 -20.75
N GLY A 79 21.00 33.83 -19.56
CA GLY A 79 19.88 32.96 -19.19
C GLY A 79 18.48 33.58 -19.31
N ARG A 80 18.27 34.56 -20.21
CA ARG A 80 16.96 35.15 -20.53
C ARG A 80 16.52 34.91 -21.96
#